data_AF-Q3KC68-F1
#
_entry.id   AF-Q3KC68-F1
#
_cell.length_a   1.000
_cell.length_b   1.000
_cell.length_c   1.000
_cell.angle_alpha   90.00
_cell.angle_beta   90.00
_cell.angle_gamma   90.00
#
_symmetry.space_group_name_H-M   'P 1'
#
loop_
_entity.id
_entity.type
_entity.pdbx_description
1 polymer ?
#
loop_
_entity_poly.entity_id
_entity_poly.type
_entity_poly.pdbx_seq_one_letter_code
_entity_poly.pdbx_strand_id
1 'polypeptide(L)'
;MVMFARHREPHPSYKTKEIHISFGRSLANDEYIVTPESNQVRITFVDNTLSTEPLIYSQKSGVATLAFDNEEGIFSGKLTNIVLLNQDEDDLELLVNLDFSAQGNVYIAGLKKNLKVA
;
A
#
# COMPACT_ATOMS: atom_id res chain seq x y z
N MET A 1 1.21 -4.01 -8.41
CA MET A 1 0.48 -2.75 -8.23
C MET A 1 0.79 -2.17 -6.88
N VAL A 2 0.62 -0.85 -6.72
CA VAL A 2 0.90 -0.15 -5.46
C VAL A 2 -0.26 0.79 -5.18
N MET A 3 -0.87 0.66 -3.99
CA MET A 3 -1.73 1.69 -3.40
C MET A 3 -0.86 2.62 -2.57
N PHE A 4 -1.12 3.92 -2.72
CA PHE A 4 -0.48 4.99 -1.96
C PHE A 4 -1.55 5.90 -1.37
N ALA A 5 -1.56 6.04 -0.04
CA ALA A 5 -2.38 7.01 0.65
C ALA A 5 -1.48 7.91 1.52
N ARG A 6 -1.72 9.22 1.45
CA ARG A 6 -0.97 10.23 2.19
C ARG A 6 -1.91 11.21 2.85
N HIS A 7 -1.75 11.36 4.16
CA HIS A 7 -2.25 12.50 4.90
C HIS A 7 -1.15 13.57 4.98
N ARG A 8 -1.48 14.82 4.63
CA ARG A 8 -0.55 15.94 4.65
C ARG A 8 -1.15 17.09 5.43
N GLU A 9 -0.43 17.58 6.43
CA GLU A 9 -0.80 18.79 7.15
C GLU A 9 -0.80 20.03 6.24
N PRO A 10 -1.67 21.01 6.50
CA PRO A 10 -1.69 22.26 5.74
C PRO A 10 -0.40 23.07 5.93
N HIS A 11 -0.28 24.15 5.16
CA HIS A 11 0.78 25.13 5.34
C HIS A 11 0.80 25.67 6.79
N PRO A 12 1.99 25.93 7.40
CA PRO A 12 3.34 25.85 6.82
C PRO A 12 4.08 24.53 7.08
N SER A 13 3.55 23.61 7.91
CA SER A 13 4.31 22.44 8.37
C SER A 13 4.50 21.39 7.27
N TYR A 14 3.47 21.15 6.45
CA TYR A 14 3.47 20.16 5.36
C TYR A 14 3.88 18.73 5.76
N LYS A 15 3.86 18.42 7.05
CA LYS A 15 4.21 17.10 7.59
C LYS A 15 3.29 16.02 7.02
N THR A 16 3.82 14.83 6.79
CA THR A 16 3.06 13.74 6.16
C THR A 16 3.05 12.46 6.99
N LYS A 17 1.97 11.70 6.85
CA LYS A 17 1.88 10.28 7.21
C LYS A 17 1.45 9.52 5.98
N GLU A 18 2.18 8.48 5.63
CA GLU A 18 2.07 7.79 4.35
C GLU A 18 1.96 6.28 4.58
N ILE A 19 1.05 5.62 3.86
CA ILE A 19 0.96 4.16 3.82
C ILE A 19 1.07 3.67 2.39
N HIS A 20 1.96 2.71 2.19
CA HIS A 20 2.24 2.07 0.91
C HIS A 20 1.84 0.61 1.01
N ILE A 21 0.98 0.15 0.10
CA ILE A 21 0.57 -1.25 0.00
C ILE A 21 0.92 -1.75 -1.40
N SER A 22 1.92 -2.62 -1.48
CA SER A 22 2.36 -3.24 -2.73
C SER A 22 1.85 -4.66 -2.83
N PHE A 23 1.32 -5.01 -4.00
CA PHE A 23 0.72 -6.31 -4.30
C PHE A 23 1.20 -6.81 -5.66
N GLY A 24 1.66 -8.07 -5.73
CA GLY A 24 2.03 -8.71 -6.99
C GLY A 24 0.85 -8.81 -7.95
N ARG A 25 0.98 -8.33 -9.19
CA ARG A 25 -0.15 -8.25 -10.15
C ARG A 25 -0.73 -9.63 -10.54
N SER A 26 0.07 -10.69 -10.43
CA SER A 26 -0.31 -12.06 -10.75
C SER A 26 -0.95 -12.83 -9.59
N LEU A 27 -1.07 -12.20 -8.43
CA LEU A 27 -1.61 -12.83 -7.23
C LEU A 27 -3.14 -12.87 -7.30
N ALA A 28 -3.72 -13.88 -6.67
CA ALA A 28 -5.17 -14.07 -6.63
C ALA A 28 -5.86 -13.03 -5.74
N ASN A 29 -7.17 -12.85 -5.92
CA ASN A 29 -7.95 -12.08 -4.95
C ASN A 29 -8.18 -13.00 -3.73
N ASP A 30 -7.45 -12.78 -2.65
CA ASP A 30 -7.41 -13.69 -1.50
C ASP A 30 -6.89 -13.00 -0.23
N GLU A 31 -6.83 -13.78 0.84
CA GLU A 31 -6.18 -13.45 2.09
C GLU A 31 -4.69 -13.81 2.06
N TYR A 32 -3.86 -12.85 2.49
CA TYR A 32 -2.41 -12.97 2.54
C TYR A 32 -1.92 -12.77 3.98
N ILE A 33 -1.19 -13.77 4.48
CA ILE A 33 -0.47 -13.63 5.74
C ILE A 33 0.73 -12.71 5.52
N VAL A 34 0.77 -11.63 6.27
CA VAL A 34 1.85 -10.66 6.23
C VAL A 34 2.91 -11.07 7.25
N THR A 35 4.14 -11.22 6.78
CA THR A 35 5.34 -11.53 7.58
C THR A 35 6.51 -10.68 7.07
N PRO A 36 7.62 -10.53 7.80
CA PRO A 36 8.75 -9.73 7.33
C PRO A 36 9.28 -10.21 5.96
N GLU A 37 9.21 -11.52 5.71
CA GLU A 37 9.67 -12.18 4.48
C GLU A 37 8.63 -12.22 3.36
N SER A 38 7.41 -11.74 3.59
CA SER A 38 6.37 -11.70 2.56
C SER A 38 6.80 -10.79 1.41
N ASN A 39 7.11 -11.42 0.27
CA ASN A 39 7.44 -10.72 -0.97
C ASN A 39 6.21 -10.49 -1.86
N GLN A 40 5.11 -11.18 -1.57
CA GLN A 40 3.85 -11.10 -2.32
C GLN A 40 3.07 -9.83 -1.98
N VAL A 41 3.03 -9.51 -0.69
CA VAL A 41 2.43 -8.29 -0.14
C VAL A 41 3.48 -7.56 0.67
N ARG A 42 3.67 -6.27 0.39
CA ARG A 42 4.52 -5.38 1.18
C ARG A 42 3.75 -4.17 1.69
N ILE A 43 3.81 -3.95 3.00
CA ILE A 43 3.18 -2.83 3.68
C ILE A 43 4.28 -2.01 4.37
N THR A 44 4.31 -0.71 4.08
CA THR A 44 5.21 0.24 4.72
C THR A 44 4.42 1.44 5.17
N PHE A 45 4.73 1.93 6.37
CA PHE A 45 4.22 3.21 6.87
C PHE A 45 5.39 4.16 7.10
N VAL A 46 5.22 5.41 6.71
CA VAL A 46 6.25 6.46 6.86
C VAL A 46 5.64 7.64 7.59
N ASP A 47 6.30 8.05 8.68
CA ASP A 47 5.90 9.19 9.50
C ASP A 47 6.94 10.31 9.43
N ASN A 48 6.57 11.42 8.80
CA ASN A 48 7.38 12.62 8.65
C ASN A 48 6.97 13.73 9.64
N THR A 49 6.29 13.40 10.75
CA THR A 49 5.67 14.43 11.61
C THR A 49 6.53 14.89 12.79
N LEU A 50 7.41 14.04 13.34
CA LEU A 50 8.05 14.31 14.63
C LEU A 50 9.54 14.64 14.55
N SER A 51 10.22 14.19 13.50
CA SER A 51 11.68 14.15 13.43
C SER A 51 12.20 14.81 12.15
N THR A 52 13.46 15.25 12.14
CA THR A 52 14.18 15.68 10.92
C THR A 52 14.37 14.52 9.94
N GLU A 53 14.32 13.29 10.44
CA GLU A 53 14.40 12.04 9.69
C GLU A 53 13.05 11.31 9.73
N PRO A 54 12.61 10.70 8.61
CA PRO A 54 11.36 9.93 8.57
C PRO A 54 11.44 8.70 9.47
N LEU A 55 10.41 8.45 10.28
CA LEU A 55 10.26 7.15 10.94
C LEU A 55 9.64 6.18 9.95
N ILE A 56 10.37 5.11 9.62
CA ILE A 56 9.95 4.09 8.67
C ILE A 56 9.54 2.84 9.43
N TYR A 57 8.34 2.34 9.12
CA TYR A 57 7.82 1.12 9.71
C TYR A 57 7.58 0.07 8.63
N SER A 58 8.05 -1.14 8.91
CA SER A 58 7.96 -2.28 8.00
C SER A 58 7.19 -3.43 8.63
N GLN A 59 6.60 -4.26 7.78
CA GLN A 59 5.69 -5.30 8.24
C GLN A 59 6.33 -6.36 9.15
N LYS A 60 5.65 -6.67 10.25
CA LYS A 60 5.99 -7.74 11.19
C LYS A 60 5.01 -8.90 11.10
N SER A 61 3.72 -8.62 11.21
CA SER A 61 2.69 -9.66 11.22
C SER A 61 1.32 -9.12 10.82
N GLY A 62 0.38 -10.01 10.53
CA GLY A 62 -1.04 -9.70 10.38
C GLY A 62 -1.62 -10.28 9.10
N VAL A 63 -2.79 -9.80 8.72
CA VAL A 63 -3.56 -10.36 7.60
C VAL A 63 -4.02 -9.24 6.65
N ALA A 64 -3.79 -9.44 5.36
CA ALA A 64 -4.24 -8.54 4.31
C ALA A 64 -5.16 -9.29 3.34
N THR A 65 -6.43 -8.92 3.27
CA THR A 65 -7.34 -9.37 2.22
C THR A 65 -7.25 -8.38 1.06
N LEU A 66 -6.82 -8.84 -0.11
CA LEU A 66 -6.52 -7.98 -1.25
C LEU A 66 -7.23 -8.46 -2.50
N ALA A 67 -7.72 -7.52 -3.30
CA ALA A 67 -8.35 -7.82 -4.58
C ALA A 67 -7.94 -6.79 -5.64
N PHE A 68 -7.70 -7.28 -6.85
CA PHE A 68 -7.55 -6.44 -8.03
C PHE A 68 -8.57 -6.80 -9.09
N ASP A 69 -9.39 -5.82 -9.46
CA ASP A 69 -10.29 -5.89 -10.60
C ASP A 69 -9.57 -5.37 -11.86
N ASN A 70 -9.29 -6.27 -12.80
CA ASN A 70 -8.60 -5.91 -14.04
C ASN A 70 -9.49 -5.14 -15.03
N GLU A 71 -10.82 -5.30 -14.97
CA GLU A 71 -11.75 -4.66 -15.88
C GLU A 71 -11.94 -3.19 -15.49
N GLU A 72 -12.19 -2.95 -14.20
CA GLU A 72 -12.44 -1.62 -13.64
C GLU A 72 -11.17 -0.89 -13.19
N GLY A 73 -10.05 -1.61 -13.11
CA GLY A 73 -8.77 -1.06 -12.66
C GLY A 73 -8.74 -0.68 -11.18
N ILE A 74 -9.52 -1.39 -10.37
CA ILE A 74 -9.71 -1.12 -8.95
C ILE A 74 -8.83 -2.05 -8.13
N PHE A 75 -7.96 -1.48 -7.30
CA PHE A 75 -7.24 -2.19 -6.26
C PHE A 75 -7.88 -1.88 -4.91
N SER A 76 -8.39 -2.89 -4.24
CA SER A 76 -9.11 -2.77 -2.97
C SER A 76 -8.63 -3.81 -1.96
N GLY A 77 -8.98 -3.59 -0.69
CA GLY A 77 -8.66 -4.56 0.33
C GLY A 77 -8.87 -4.08 1.75
N LYS A 78 -8.58 -4.99 2.68
CA LYS A 78 -8.66 -4.77 4.10
C LYS A 78 -7.42 -5.29 4.79
N LEU A 79 -6.78 -4.42 5.55
CA LEU A 79 -5.70 -4.74 6.48
C LEU A 79 -6.30 -4.97 7.86
N THR A 80 -6.05 -6.15 8.43
CA THR A 80 -6.56 -6.53 9.75
C THR A 80 -5.39 -6.91 10.66
N ASN A 81 -5.26 -6.21 11.77
CA ASN A 81 -4.21 -6.41 12.77
C ASN A 81 -2.80 -6.45 12.17
N ILE A 82 -2.51 -5.55 11.23
CA ILE A 82 -1.16 -5.43 10.67
C ILE A 82 -0.28 -4.76 11.72
N VAL A 83 0.73 -5.49 12.19
CA VAL A 83 1.77 -4.96 13.07
C VAL A 83 2.95 -4.55 12.21
N LEU A 84 3.36 -3.29 12.33
CA LEU A 84 4.56 -2.75 11.70
C LEU A 84 5.60 -2.43 12.78
N LEU A 85 6.86 -2.69 12.50
CA LEU A 85 8.00 -2.36 13.36
C LEU A 85 8.77 -1.20 12.78
N ASN A 86 9.16 -0.26 13.65
CA ASN A 86 10.12 0.78 13.30
C ASN A 86 11.46 0.16 12.88
N GLN A 87 12.14 0.75 11.89
CA GLN A 87 13.40 0.24 11.37
C GLN A 87 14.65 0.75 12.12
N ASP A 88 14.54 1.89 12.80
CA ASP A 88 15.65 2.60 13.42
C ASP A 88 15.65 2.50 14.96
N GLU A 89 14.48 2.29 15.57
CA GLU A 89 14.30 2.12 17.01
C GLU A 89 13.73 0.74 17.35
N ASP A 90 14.42 0.01 18.22
CA ASP A 90 13.93 -1.25 18.77
C ASP A 90 12.64 -1.04 19.59
N ASP A 91 11.70 -1.98 19.48
CA ASP A 91 10.44 -2.07 20.26
C ASP A 91 9.33 -1.03 19.97
N LEU A 92 9.46 -0.18 18.94
CA LEU A 92 8.35 0.69 18.52
C LEU A 92 7.46 0.00 17.47
N GLU A 93 6.25 -0.37 17.90
CA GLU A 93 5.25 -1.04 17.06
C GLU A 93 4.07 -0.12 16.67
N LEU A 94 3.58 -0.31 15.45
CA LEU A 94 2.38 0.33 14.92
C LEU A 94 1.35 -0.73 14.54
N LEU A 95 0.16 -0.63 15.13
CA LEU A 95 -0.99 -1.46 14.73
C LEU A 95 -1.83 -0.72 13.68
N VAL A 96 -1.98 -1.32 12.51
CA VAL A 96 -2.71 -0.77 11.38
C VAL A 96 -3.93 -1.63 11.06
N ASN A 97 -5.09 -0.97 11.03
CA ASN A 97 -6.33 -1.50 10.49
C ASN A 97 -6.84 -0.51 9.44
N LEU A 98 -7.05 -0.97 8.22
CA LEU A 98 -7.41 -0.11 7.09
C LEU A 98 -8.34 -0.85 6.14
N ASP A 99 -9.40 -0.17 5.72
CA ASP A 99 -10.22 -0.56 4.57
C ASP A 99 -9.96 0.44 3.45
N PHE A 100 -9.75 -0.03 2.23
CA PHE A 100 -9.43 0.83 1.10
C PHE A 100 -9.99 0.33 -0.22
N SER A 101 -10.26 1.29 -1.10
CA SER A 101 -10.52 1.08 -2.52
C SER A 101 -9.89 2.21 -3.30
N ALA A 102 -9.02 1.87 -4.25
CA ALA A 102 -8.30 2.80 -5.07
C ALA A 102 -8.48 2.44 -6.54
N GLN A 103 -9.19 3.29 -7.27
CA GLN A 103 -9.27 3.19 -8.72
C GLN A 103 -8.08 3.94 -9.34
N GLY A 104 -7.21 3.21 -10.03
CA GLY A 104 -6.17 3.83 -10.84
C GLY A 104 -6.70 4.09 -12.24
N ASN A 105 -6.21 5.15 -12.91
CA ASN A 105 -6.23 5.16 -14.38
C ASN A 105 -5.29 4.05 -14.86
N VAL A 106 -5.82 2.86 -15.16
CA VAL A 106 -5.02 1.77 -15.72
C VAL A 106 -4.65 2.15 -17.14
N TYR A 107 -3.49 2.76 -17.33
CA TYR A 107 -2.83 2.77 -18.62
C TYR A 107 -2.46 1.32 -18.96
N ILE A 108 -3.34 0.64 -19.70
CA ILE A 108 -2.99 -0.59 -20.41
C ILE A 108 -2.01 -0.20 -21.52
N ALA A 109 -0.73 -0.06 -21.17
CA ALA A 109 0.36 -0.01 -22.13
C ALA A 109 0.43 -1.38 -22.82
N GLY A 110 -0.39 -1.59 -23.87
CA GLY A 110 -0.35 -2.84 -24.63
C GLY A 110 -1.53 -3.17 -25.55
N LEU A 111 -2.64 -2.42 -25.53
CA LEU A 111 -3.78 -2.69 -26.42
C LEU A 111 -4.17 -1.47 -27.25
N LYS A 112 -3.21 -0.86 -27.94
CA LYS A 112 -3.53 -0.24 -29.24
C LYS A 112 -3.69 -1.37 -30.27
N LYS A 113 -4.81 -2.09 -30.22
CA LYS A 113 -5.28 -2.78 -31.43
C LYS A 113 -5.67 -1.67 -32.40
N ASN A 114 -4.95 -1.61 -33.51
CA ASN A 114 -5.20 -0.71 -34.62
C ASN A 114 -6.70 -0.67 -34.95
N LEU A 115 -7.41 0.40 -34.56
CA LEU A 115 -8.57 0.83 -35.32
C LEU A 115 -8.02 1.37 -36.64
N LYS A 116 -7.84 0.46 -37.61
CA LYS A 116 -7.94 0.86 -39.01
C LYS A 116 -9.40 1.22 -39.24
N VAL A 117 -9.65 2.52 -39.32
CA VAL A 117 -10.86 3.04 -39.96
C VAL A 117 -10.79 2.58 -41.41
N ALA A 118 -11.75 1.75 -41.82
CA ALA A 118 -12.04 1.44 -43.20
C ALA A 118 -13.08 2.43 -43.73
#